data_AF-A0A1B8R930-F1
#
_entry.id   AF-A0A1B8R930-F1
#
_cell.length_a   1.000
_cell.length_b   1.000
_cell.length_c   1.000
_cell.angle_alpha   90.00
_cell.angle_beta   90.00
_cell.angle_gamma   90.00
#
_symmetry.space_group_name_H-M   'P 1'
#
loop_
_entity.id
_entity.type
_entity.pdbx_description
1 polymer ?
#
loop_
_entity_poly.entity_id
_entity_poly.type
_entity_poly.pdbx_seq_one_letter_code
_entity_poly.pdbx_strand_id
1 'polypeptide(L)'
;MTRALETQWRNLAFSGLILHEILDHPLEDETPQARLKQVGMMTVLYSMNQAHQKLTLSSIMEITALTRTGVKETVDLLVKRGMLDETIVKNSMGRGTARQFEISQALLEKLSSFGAG
;
A
#
# COMPACT_ATOMS: atom_id res chain seq x y z
N MET A 1 13.72 5.78 -22.62
CA MET A 1 13.31 6.92 -21.76
C MET A 1 14.44 7.15 -20.73
N THR A 2 14.58 8.30 -20.08
CA THR A 2 15.60 8.43 -19.01
C THR A 2 15.07 7.76 -17.74
N ARG A 3 15.95 7.15 -16.92
CA ARG A 3 15.55 6.50 -15.66
C ARG A 3 14.71 7.40 -14.75
N ALA A 4 15.04 8.70 -14.70
CA ALA A 4 14.29 9.67 -13.91
C ALA A 4 12.85 9.85 -14.40
N LEU A 5 12.65 9.94 -15.71
CA LEU A 5 11.34 10.08 -16.33
C LEU A 5 10.50 8.81 -16.16
N GLU A 6 11.12 7.63 -16.24
CA GLU A 6 10.46 6.33 -15.99
C GLU A 6 9.93 6.24 -14.54
N THR A 7 10.73 6.66 -13.57
CA THR A 7 10.32 6.70 -12.16
C THR A 7 9.16 7.68 -11.94
N GLN A 8 9.24 8.88 -12.52
CA GLN A 8 8.16 9.86 -12.42
C GLN A 8 6.86 9.32 -13.05
N TRP A 9 6.97 8.66 -14.20
CA TRP A 9 5.81 8.05 -14.85
C TRP A 9 5.20 6.94 -14.00
N ARG A 10 6.02 6.03 -13.47
CA ARG A 10 5.55 4.97 -12.56
C ARG A 10 4.84 5.52 -11.33
N ASN A 11 5.35 6.61 -10.75
CA ASN A 11 4.73 7.25 -9.59
C ASN A 11 3.37 7.89 -9.92
N LEU A 12 3.27 8.56 -11.06
CA LEU A 12 2.01 9.15 -11.53
C LEU A 12 0.98 8.07 -11.89
N ALA A 13 1.40 7.04 -12.61
CA ALA A 13 0.54 5.90 -12.96
C ALA A 13 0.04 5.17 -11.71
N PHE A 14 0.91 4.95 -10.73
CA PHE A 14 0.52 4.36 -9.45
C PHE A 14 -0.49 5.23 -8.71
N SER A 15 -0.25 6.54 -8.64
CA SER A 15 -1.16 7.48 -7.98
C SER A 15 -2.55 7.49 -8.64
N GLY A 16 -2.61 7.52 -9.98
CA GLY A 16 -3.87 7.44 -10.72
C GLY A 16 -4.60 6.12 -10.48
N LEU A 17 -3.88 5.00 -10.52
CA LEU A 17 -4.44 3.68 -10.28
C LEU A 17 -5.03 3.56 -8.86
N ILE A 18 -4.32 3.96 -7.81
CA ILE A 18 -4.86 3.86 -6.45
C ILE A 18 -6.07 4.78 -6.23
N LEU A 19 -6.10 5.96 -6.87
CA LEU A 19 -7.27 6.85 -6.81
C LEU A 19 -8.48 6.17 -7.45
N HIS A 20 -8.31 5.55 -8.61
CA HIS A 20 -9.36 4.79 -9.28
C HIS A 20 -9.84 3.59 -8.47
N GLU A 21 -8.92 2.77 -7.96
CA GLU A 21 -9.26 1.56 -7.20
C GLU A 21 -9.93 1.86 -5.85
N ILE A 22 -9.69 3.04 -5.24
CA ILE A 22 -10.21 3.39 -3.92
C ILE A 22 -11.40 4.33 -3.98
N LEU A 23 -11.33 5.41 -4.78
CA LEU A 23 -12.37 6.43 -4.81
C LEU A 23 -13.56 6.03 -5.69
N ASP A 24 -13.31 5.35 -6.80
CA ASP A 24 -14.37 4.98 -7.75
C ASP A 24 -15.06 3.66 -7.37
N HIS A 25 -14.43 2.86 -6.49
CA HIS A 25 -14.92 1.56 -6.07
C HIS A 25 -15.03 1.46 -4.54
N PRO A 26 -15.92 2.21 -3.87
CA PRO A 26 -16.04 2.14 -2.41
C PRO A 26 -16.42 0.73 -1.92
N LEU A 27 -15.87 0.32 -0.78
CA LEU A 27 -16.35 -0.88 -0.08
C LEU A 27 -17.71 -0.58 0.58
N GLU A 28 -18.50 -1.62 0.86
CA GLU A 28 -19.75 -1.48 1.63
C GLU A 28 -19.47 -0.85 3.00
N ASP A 29 -20.30 0.13 3.39
CA ASP A 29 -20.21 0.94 4.62
C ASP A 29 -18.90 1.72 4.81
N GLU A 30 -18.11 1.89 3.75
CA GLU A 30 -16.85 2.61 3.80
C GLU A 30 -17.06 4.12 3.79
N THR A 31 -16.61 4.80 4.85
CA THR A 31 -16.72 6.26 4.92
C THR A 31 -15.76 6.96 3.92
N PRO A 32 -16.10 8.15 3.42
CA PRO A 32 -15.18 8.95 2.61
C PRO A 32 -13.83 9.20 3.30
N GLN A 33 -13.83 9.38 4.63
CA GLN A 33 -12.61 9.55 5.41
C GLN A 33 -11.73 8.29 5.38
N ALA A 34 -12.32 7.10 5.47
CA ALA A 34 -11.57 5.83 5.38
C ALA A 34 -10.91 5.67 4.00
N ARG A 35 -11.57 6.09 2.92
CA ARG A 35 -10.99 6.09 1.57
C ARG A 35 -9.79 7.04 1.44
N LEU A 36 -9.90 8.26 1.98
CA LEU A 36 -8.77 9.21 1.98
C LEU A 36 -7.56 8.67 2.77
N LYS A 37 -7.81 8.02 3.92
CA LYS A 37 -6.76 7.34 4.69
C LYS A 37 -6.08 6.23 3.88
N GLN A 38 -6.84 5.44 3.13
CA GLN A 38 -6.31 4.38 2.26
C GLN A 38 -5.45 4.92 1.12
N VAL A 39 -5.88 5.99 0.44
CA VAL A 39 -5.09 6.66 -0.60
C VAL A 39 -3.75 7.15 -0.04
N GLY A 40 -3.79 7.83 1.12
CA GLY A 40 -2.58 8.28 1.81
C GLY A 40 -1.68 7.10 2.22
N MET A 41 -2.27 6.04 2.76
CA MET A 41 -1.54 4.84 3.18
C MET A 41 -0.87 4.14 1.99
N MET A 42 -1.56 3.91 0.88
CA MET A 42 -0.95 3.30 -0.32
C MET A 42 0.21 4.14 -0.88
N THR A 43 0.10 5.47 -0.82
CA THR A 43 1.18 6.38 -1.22
C THR A 43 2.43 6.16 -0.36
N VAL A 44 2.27 6.12 0.97
CA VAL A 44 3.38 5.84 1.90
C VAL A 44 3.97 4.45 1.68
N LEU A 45 3.12 3.42 1.58
CA LEU A 45 3.56 2.03 1.38
C LEU A 45 4.33 1.86 0.07
N TYR A 46 3.93 2.54 -0.99
CA TYR A 46 4.64 2.50 -2.26
C TYR A 46 6.02 3.18 -2.17
N SER A 47 6.12 4.33 -1.50
CA SER A 47 7.42 4.96 -1.23
C SER A 47 8.33 4.08 -0.37
N MET A 48 7.79 3.44 0.67
CA MET A 48 8.53 2.48 1.50
C MET A 48 9.01 1.27 0.67
N ASN A 49 8.16 0.74 -0.19
CA ASN A 49 8.49 -0.39 -1.08
C ASN A 49 9.59 -0.02 -2.08
N GLN A 50 9.55 1.18 -2.67
CA GLN A 50 10.62 1.69 -3.53
C GLN A 50 11.95 1.87 -2.79
N ALA A 51 11.90 2.19 -1.51
CA ALA A 51 13.07 2.23 -0.63
C ALA A 51 13.51 0.85 -0.10
N HIS A 52 12.93 -0.24 -0.61
CA HIS A 52 13.18 -1.63 -0.18
C HIS A 52 12.96 -1.86 1.32
N GLN A 53 12.07 -1.09 1.95
CA GLN A 53 11.69 -1.27 3.34
C GLN A 53 10.63 -2.36 3.45
N LYS A 54 10.74 -3.22 4.47
CA LYS A 54 9.69 -4.20 4.78
C LYS A 54 8.44 -3.47 5.24
N LEU A 55 7.28 -3.82 4.68
CA LEU A 55 6.00 -3.26 5.10
C LEU A 55 5.45 -4.12 6.24
N THR A 56 5.71 -3.73 7.48
CA THR A 56 5.20 -4.40 8.67
C THR A 56 4.41 -3.39 9.48
N LEU A 57 3.51 -3.84 10.36
CA LEU A 57 2.80 -2.91 11.25
C LEU A 57 3.76 -1.96 12.00
N SER A 58 4.91 -2.48 12.46
CA SER A 58 5.91 -1.69 13.18
C SER A 58 6.57 -0.62 12.29
N SER A 59 7.06 -0.99 11.10
CA SER A 59 7.71 -0.02 10.20
C SER A 59 6.72 1.02 9.66
N ILE A 60 5.47 0.63 9.40
CA ILE A 60 4.44 1.56 8.96
C ILE A 60 4.09 2.56 10.07
N MET A 61 3.95 2.09 11.32
CA MET A 61 3.76 2.98 12.48
C MET A 61 4.91 3.96 12.65
N GLU A 62 6.14 3.51 12.49
CA GLU A 62 7.33 4.35 12.60
C GLU A 62 7.36 5.47 11.55
N ILE A 63 7.09 5.13 10.29
CA ILE A 63 7.08 6.10 9.17
C ILE A 63 5.90 7.06 9.24
N THR A 64 4.72 6.58 9.63
CA THR A 64 3.49 7.39 9.63
C THR A 64 3.24 8.12 10.94
N ALA A 65 3.96 7.79 12.01
CA ALA A 65 3.70 8.21 13.39
C ALA A 65 2.25 7.92 13.87
N LEU A 66 1.54 7.01 13.21
CA LEU A 66 0.19 6.62 13.58
C LEU A 66 0.21 5.57 14.70
N THR A 67 -0.89 5.50 15.44
CA THR A 67 -1.10 4.43 16.42
C THR A 67 -1.24 3.09 15.71
N ARG A 68 -0.96 2.00 16.44
CA ARG A 68 -1.15 0.64 15.94
C ARG A 68 -2.56 0.41 15.41
N THR A 69 -3.57 0.91 16.11
CA THR A 69 -4.97 0.79 15.70
C THR A 69 -5.24 1.55 14.40
N GLY A 70 -4.75 2.79 14.28
CA GLY A 70 -4.96 3.59 13.07
C GLY A 70 -4.31 2.99 11.82
N VAL A 71 -3.10 2.42 11.97
CA VAL A 71 -2.46 1.66 10.89
C VAL A 71 -3.28 0.42 10.56
N LYS A 72 -3.63 -0.38 11.58
CA LYS A 72 -4.36 -1.64 11.39
C LYS A 72 -5.68 -1.43 10.66
N GLU A 73 -6.49 -0.49 11.11
CA GLU A 73 -7.80 -0.19 10.48
C GLU A 73 -7.66 0.11 8.99
N THR A 74 -6.65 0.91 8.62
CA THR A 74 -6.45 1.32 7.22
C THR A 74 -5.87 0.18 6.38
N VAL A 75 -4.89 -0.55 6.90
CA VAL A 75 -4.24 -1.67 6.20
C VAL A 75 -5.21 -2.85 6.03
N ASP A 76 -6.05 -3.13 7.03
CA ASP A 76 -7.04 -4.22 6.95
C ASP A 76 -8.06 -3.96 5.81
N LEU A 77 -8.45 -2.70 5.57
CA LEU A 77 -9.28 -2.33 4.42
C LEU A 77 -8.56 -2.54 3.08
N LEU A 78 -7.27 -2.20 3.01
CA LEU A 78 -6.46 -2.41 1.80
C LEU A 78 -6.25 -3.90 1.49
N VAL A 79 -6.09 -4.74 2.53
CA VAL A 79 -6.06 -6.20 2.39
C VAL A 79 -7.42 -6.72 1.93
N LYS A 80 -8.53 -6.27 2.56
CA LYS A 80 -9.90 -6.66 2.16
C LYS A 80 -10.20 -6.32 0.69
N ARG A 81 -9.64 -5.21 0.18
CA ARG A 81 -9.76 -4.76 -1.21
C ARG A 81 -8.86 -5.53 -2.19
N GLY A 82 -7.91 -6.32 -1.69
CA GLY A 82 -6.93 -7.02 -2.52
C GLY A 82 -5.81 -6.11 -3.07
N MET A 83 -5.58 -4.95 -2.47
CA MET A 83 -4.46 -4.06 -2.81
C MET A 83 -3.17 -4.44 -2.08
N LEU A 84 -3.30 -5.12 -0.95
CA LEU A 84 -2.18 -5.65 -0.18
C LEU A 84 -2.36 -7.14 0.08
N ASP A 85 -1.28 -7.89 -0.04
CA ASP A 85 -1.20 -9.27 0.40
C ASP A 85 -0.64 -9.32 1.82
N GLU A 86 -1.26 -10.12 2.70
CA GLU A 86 -0.81 -10.28 4.09
C GLU A 86 -0.12 -11.64 4.29
N THR A 87 1.03 -11.60 4.97
CA THR A 87 1.73 -12.78 5.47
C THR A 87 2.06 -12.68 6.95
N ILE A 88 2.03 -13.82 7.65
CA ILE A 88 2.47 -13.90 9.05
C ILE A 88 3.91 -14.41 9.06
N VAL A 89 4.83 -13.56 9.51
CA VAL A 89 6.26 -13.87 9.62
C VAL A 89 6.71 -13.91 11.08
N LYS A 90 7.86 -14.53 11.37
CA LYS A 90 8.49 -14.39 12.69
C LYS A 90 8.95 -12.94 12.87
N ASN A 91 8.70 -12.37 14.04
CA ASN A 91 9.15 -11.02 14.36
C ASN A 91 10.69 -10.96 14.41
N SER A 92 11.25 -9.75 14.27
CA SER A 92 12.70 -9.52 14.25
C SER A 92 13.43 -10.02 15.50
N MET A 93 12.71 -10.23 16.61
CA MET A 93 13.25 -10.75 17.87
C MET A 93 13.15 -12.29 18.00
N GLY A 94 12.58 -12.99 17.01
CA GLY A 94 12.45 -14.45 17.00
C GLY A 94 11.52 -15.03 18.07
N ARG A 95 10.77 -14.20 18.79
CA ARG A 95 9.95 -14.59 19.97
C ARG A 95 8.46 -14.29 19.81
N GLY A 96 8.01 -13.93 18.61
CA GLY A 96 6.61 -13.68 18.29
C GLY A 96 6.34 -13.62 16.78
N THR A 97 5.11 -13.33 16.40
CA THR A 97 4.70 -13.15 14.99
C THR A 97 4.57 -11.66 14.64
N ALA A 98 4.81 -11.34 13.37
CA ALA A 98 4.58 -10.02 12.79
C ALA A 98 3.74 -10.19 11.52
N ARG A 99 2.81 -9.25 11.31
CA ARG A 99 2.11 -9.12 10.03
C ARG A 99 3.03 -8.35 9.09
N GLN A 100 3.35 -8.97 7.97
CA GLN A 100 4.06 -8.36 6.85
C GLN A 100 3.09 -8.21 5.70
N PHE A 101 3.23 -7.13 4.96
CA PHE A 101 2.39 -6.78 3.82
C PHE A 101 3.25 -6.61 2.58
N GLU A 102 2.66 -6.88 1.42
CA GLU A 102 3.25 -6.60 0.12
C GLU A 102 2.18 -5.94 -0.76
N ILE A 103 2.60 -5.07 -1.68
CA ILE A 103 1.68 -4.53 -2.69
C ILE A 103 1.27 -5.68 -3.58
N SER A 104 -0.03 -5.90 -3.74
CA SER A 104 -0.51 -7.11 -4.40
C SER A 104 -0.01 -7.19 -5.84
N GLN A 105 0.34 -8.40 -6.25
CA GLN A 105 0.85 -8.65 -7.59
C GLN A 105 -0.19 -8.22 -8.66
N ALA A 106 -1.48 -8.42 -8.38
CA ALA A 106 -2.56 -7.96 -9.24
C ALA A 106 -2.56 -6.43 -9.45
N LEU A 107 -2.26 -5.64 -8.41
CA LEU A 107 -2.16 -4.19 -8.54
C LEU A 107 -0.93 -3.78 -9.36
N LEU A 108 0.20 -4.49 -9.19
CA LEU A 108 1.43 -4.24 -9.96
C LEU A 108 1.28 -4.62 -11.43
N GLU A 109 0.54 -5.68 -11.74
CA GLU A 109 0.20 -6.08 -13.11
C GLU A 109 -0.67 -5.03 -13.79
N LYS A 110 -1.73 -4.55 -13.11
CA LYS A 110 -2.52 -3.39 -13.57
C LYS A 110 -1.63 -2.18 -13.84
N LEU A 111 -0.70 -1.87 -12.94
CA LEU A 111 0.23 -0.75 -13.12
C LEU A 111 1.10 -0.92 -14.37
N SER A 112 1.60 -2.13 -14.62
CA SER A 112 2.46 -2.43 -15.77
C SER A 112 1.74 -2.31 -17.12
N SER A 113 0.43 -2.56 -17.14
CA SER A 113 -0.39 -2.45 -18.35
C SER A 113 -0.45 -1.02 -18.91
N PHE A 114 -0.30 0.00 -18.06
CA PHE A 114 -0.27 1.41 -18.49
C PHE A 114 1.04 1.80 -19.19
N GLY A 115 2.12 1.03 -19.03
CA GLY A 115 3.43 1.31 -19.61
C GLY A 115 3.75 0.54 -20.90
N ALA A 116 2.87 -0.34 -21.34
CA ALA A 116 3.06 -1.21 -22.51
C ALA A 116 2.45 -0.64 -23.82
N GLY A 117 2.15 0.67 -23.84
CA GLY A 117 1.63 1.41 -25.00
C GLY A 117 2.71 2.14 -25.79
#